data_AF-A0A2G0Q2Z9-F1
#
_entry.id   AF-A0A2G0Q2Z9-F1
#
_cell.length_a   1.000
_cell.length_b   1.000
_cell.length_c   1.000
_cell.angle_alpha   90.00
_cell.angle_beta   90.00
_cell.angle_gamma   90.00
#
_symmetry.space_group_name_H-M   'P 1'
#
loop_
_entity.id
_entity.type
_entity.pdbx_description
1 polymer ?
#
loop_
_entity_poly.entity_id
_entity_poly.type
_entity_poly.pdbx_seq_one_letter_code
_entity_poly.pdbx_strand_id
1 'polypeptide(L)'
;MSIQDKKPDIPVSEDGDFVVVPTPEYVKNSVKEAIEDHAKSRNHPDATLREKGFVILSNAVDRDDETYAATSKAVKTAYDLANVANRNANNANDNANIRLSKEQNGADIPDKKVFVRNIGLENALKVGDYGVGTSSMVDQSHMGNMEEFGYKTGCYSYTSSTSNRLGDFGSVIKTCYNSGNHQMIIMPNYGRTIMYVKRHVGGNAWENYTVMTSNMWTVDDSGYYKTAPSVVIPGGSGGGSNFTTNNESEGATVEHLSEGIYLIKNVQGFNAAGVSGSIETPRCQNDLPLIWVNHEVLPDGSIKLMTYHREHTNVPAFARNIREGYADGDLIDIPDGRFVSVRVQMPEDSIWNQQQQKLAELK
;
A
#
# COMPACT_ATOMS: atom_id res chain seq x y z
N MET A 1 -59.27 38.02 -73.33
CA MET A 1 -59.50 38.01 -74.80
C MET A 1 -60.04 36.66 -75.16
N SER A 2 -61.26 36.63 -75.69
CA SER A 2 -62.02 35.42 -76.04
C SER A 2 -61.28 34.66 -77.15
N ILE A 3 -60.94 33.40 -76.91
CA ILE A 3 -60.53 32.48 -77.97
C ILE A 3 -61.83 32.12 -78.69
N GLN A 4 -62.04 32.69 -79.87
CA GLN A 4 -63.10 32.25 -80.76
C GLN A 4 -62.79 30.81 -81.16
N ASP A 5 -63.54 29.87 -80.60
CA ASP A 5 -63.71 28.55 -81.20
C ASP A 5 -64.20 28.78 -82.63
N LYS A 6 -63.30 28.65 -83.62
CA LYS A 6 -63.70 28.40 -85.01
C LYS A 6 -64.20 26.96 -85.11
N LYS A 7 -65.25 26.64 -84.37
CA LYS A 7 -66.13 25.53 -84.70
C LYS A 7 -66.79 25.95 -86.03
N PRO A 8 -66.75 25.14 -87.09
CA PRO A 8 -67.58 25.45 -88.23
C PRO A 8 -69.04 25.44 -87.74
N ASP A 9 -69.73 26.57 -87.86
CA ASP A 9 -71.19 26.56 -87.96
C ASP A 9 -71.50 25.77 -89.23
N ILE A 10 -71.73 24.47 -89.07
CA ILE A 10 -72.10 23.60 -90.18
C ILE A 10 -73.62 23.74 -90.32
N PRO A 11 -74.14 24.31 -91.42
CA PRO A 11 -75.55 24.22 -91.70
C PRO A 11 -75.87 22.76 -92.01
N VAL A 12 -76.68 22.12 -91.17
CA VAL A 12 -77.25 20.80 -91.47
C VAL A 12 -78.33 21.01 -92.53
N SER A 13 -78.13 20.46 -93.72
CA SER A 13 -79.17 20.34 -94.74
C SER A 13 -80.21 19.32 -94.24
N GLU A 14 -81.47 19.72 -94.13
CA GLU A 14 -82.59 18.88 -93.65
C GLU A 14 -83.04 17.80 -94.64
N ASP A 15 -82.46 17.73 -95.85
CA ASP A 15 -82.68 16.64 -96.79
C ASP A 15 -81.44 15.74 -96.88
N GLY A 16 -81.66 14.46 -96.57
CA GLY A 16 -80.66 13.47 -96.19
C GLY A 16 -79.64 13.03 -97.25
N ASP A 17 -78.62 12.35 -96.73
CA ASP A 17 -77.55 11.59 -97.40
C ASP A 17 -76.25 12.30 -97.85
N PHE A 18 -75.87 13.41 -97.20
CA PHE A 18 -74.49 13.93 -97.33
C PHE A 18 -73.73 13.95 -96.00
N VAL A 19 -72.69 13.12 -95.91
CA VAL A 19 -71.69 13.15 -94.84
C VAL A 19 -70.59 14.15 -95.24
N VAL A 20 -70.43 15.22 -94.46
CA VAL A 20 -69.31 16.16 -94.65
C VAL A 20 -68.05 15.55 -94.03
N VAL A 21 -67.14 15.07 -94.88
CA VAL A 21 -65.82 14.56 -94.49
C VAL A 21 -64.75 15.59 -94.82
N PRO A 22 -63.88 15.99 -93.87
CA PRO A 22 -62.81 16.94 -94.14
C PRO A 22 -61.82 16.36 -95.17
N THR A 23 -61.37 17.20 -96.10
CA THR A 23 -60.42 16.76 -97.12
C THR A 23 -59.03 16.51 -96.49
N PRO A 24 -58.24 15.55 -97.02
CA PRO A 24 -56.88 15.32 -96.55
C PRO A 24 -55.99 16.58 -96.56
N GLU A 25 -56.25 17.51 -97.48
CA GLU A 25 -55.53 18.77 -97.62
C GLU A 25 -55.90 19.77 -96.51
N TYR A 26 -57.19 19.86 -96.17
CA TYR A 26 -57.65 20.69 -95.04
C TYR A 26 -57.03 20.23 -93.71
N VAL A 27 -57.02 18.91 -93.46
CA VAL A 27 -56.41 18.34 -92.25
C VAL A 27 -54.90 18.62 -92.20
N LYS A 28 -54.19 18.51 -93.33
CA LYS A 28 -52.76 18.84 -93.38
C LYS A 28 -52.49 20.32 -93.10
N ASN A 29 -53.31 21.22 -93.63
CA ASN A 29 -53.14 22.66 -93.45
C ASN A 29 -53.45 23.09 -92.03
N SER A 30 -54.51 22.58 -91.41
CA SER A 30 -54.85 22.91 -90.01
C SER A 30 -53.83 22.36 -89.01
N VAL A 31 -53.31 21.15 -89.26
CA VAL A 31 -52.23 20.58 -88.45
C VAL A 31 -50.95 21.40 -88.61
N LYS A 32 -50.61 21.83 -89.82
CA LYS A 32 -49.44 22.68 -90.07
C LYS A 32 -49.54 24.03 -89.36
N GLU A 33 -50.70 24.70 -89.47
CA GLU A 33 -50.98 25.97 -88.79
C GLU A 33 -50.90 25.82 -87.27
N ALA A 34 -51.51 24.77 -86.70
CA ALA A 34 -51.44 24.49 -85.27
C ALA A 34 -50.01 24.19 -84.77
N ILE A 35 -49.18 23.50 -85.57
CA ILE A 35 -47.77 23.24 -85.25
C ILE A 35 -46.95 24.53 -85.34
N GLU A 36 -47.19 25.38 -86.34
CA GLU A 36 -46.50 26.67 -86.49
C GLU A 36 -46.85 27.63 -85.34
N ASP A 37 -48.12 27.67 -84.92
CA ASP A 37 -48.57 28.46 -83.77
C ASP A 37 -48.02 27.89 -82.45
N HIS A 38 -47.95 26.56 -82.30
CA HIS A 38 -47.29 25.94 -81.15
C HIS A 38 -45.79 26.24 -81.09
N ALA A 39 -45.08 26.15 -82.21
CA ALA A 39 -43.65 26.45 -82.28
C ALA A 39 -43.33 27.94 -81.99
N LYS A 40 -44.25 28.85 -82.35
CA LYS A 40 -44.14 30.29 -82.06
C LYS A 40 -44.58 30.62 -80.62
N SER A 41 -45.60 29.95 -80.09
CA SER A 41 -46.07 30.12 -78.72
C SER A 41 -45.18 29.32 -77.76
N ARG A 42 -44.12 29.97 -77.26
CA ARG A 42 -43.27 29.42 -76.18
C ARG A 42 -43.99 29.38 -74.82
N ASN A 43 -45.28 29.04 -74.80
CA ASN A 43 -46.12 29.01 -73.61
C ASN A 43 -46.10 27.61 -72.99
N HIS A 44 -44.95 27.26 -72.41
CA HIS A 44 -44.78 26.03 -71.65
C HIS A 44 -44.44 26.38 -70.21
N PRO A 45 -45.09 25.76 -69.20
CA PRO A 45 -44.81 26.05 -67.80
C PRO A 45 -43.43 25.52 -67.39
N ASP A 46 -42.82 26.19 -66.40
CA ASP A 46 -41.63 25.68 -65.72
C ASP A 46 -41.98 24.47 -64.84
N ALA A 47 -41.04 23.56 -64.67
CA ALA A 47 -41.22 22.38 -63.83
C ALA A 47 -41.24 22.77 -62.35
N THR A 48 -42.03 22.03 -61.57
CA THR A 48 -42.00 22.11 -60.11
C THR A 48 -41.79 20.70 -59.54
N LEU A 49 -41.63 20.59 -58.22
CA LEU A 49 -41.57 19.28 -57.56
C LEU A 49 -42.83 18.41 -57.76
N ARG A 50 -43.96 19.02 -58.18
CA ARG A 50 -45.26 18.35 -58.31
C ARG A 50 -45.78 18.29 -59.73
N GLU A 51 -45.37 19.20 -60.60
CA GLU A 51 -45.90 19.35 -61.96
C GLU A 51 -44.77 19.34 -63.00
N LYS A 52 -45.02 18.70 -64.14
CA LYS A 52 -44.03 18.58 -65.24
C LYS A 52 -43.91 19.92 -65.98
N GLY A 53 -42.69 20.30 -66.37
CA GLY A 53 -42.41 21.53 -67.14
C GLY A 53 -40.96 21.62 -67.60
N PHE A 54 -40.50 22.81 -67.99
CA PHE A 54 -39.09 23.07 -68.33
C PHE A 54 -38.23 23.40 -67.10
N VAL A 55 -36.94 23.06 -67.16
CA VAL A 55 -35.97 23.35 -66.08
C VAL A 55 -34.78 24.12 -66.62
N ILE A 56 -34.17 24.94 -65.77
CA ILE A 56 -32.89 25.59 -66.07
C ILE A 56 -31.78 24.76 -65.42
N LEU A 57 -30.71 24.49 -66.17
CA LEU A 57 -29.57 23.73 -65.67
C LEU A 57 -28.63 24.62 -64.85
N SER A 58 -28.16 24.12 -63.71
CA SER A 58 -27.21 24.81 -62.85
C SER A 58 -25.98 23.96 -62.53
N ASN A 59 -24.82 24.61 -62.49
CA ASN A 59 -23.56 24.02 -62.05
C ASN A 59 -23.22 24.33 -60.58
N ALA A 60 -24.06 25.11 -59.88
CA ALA A 60 -23.86 25.42 -58.46
C ALA A 60 -24.08 24.17 -57.58
N VAL A 61 -23.39 24.08 -56.45
CA VAL A 61 -23.42 22.92 -55.53
C VAL A 61 -23.97 23.24 -54.14
N ASP A 62 -24.28 24.52 -53.91
CA ASP A 62 -24.71 25.13 -52.67
C ASP A 62 -26.04 25.88 -52.83
N ARG A 63 -26.70 25.72 -53.99
CA ARG A 63 -27.98 26.36 -54.28
C ARG A 63 -29.14 25.59 -53.63
N ASP A 64 -30.02 26.31 -52.96
CA ASP A 64 -31.22 25.82 -52.26
C ASP A 64 -32.51 25.98 -53.10
N ASP A 65 -32.37 26.42 -54.35
CA ASP A 65 -33.46 26.67 -55.31
C ASP A 65 -33.90 25.40 -56.03
N GLU A 66 -35.19 25.08 -55.93
CA GLU A 66 -35.79 23.88 -56.52
C GLU A 66 -36.21 24.04 -57.99
N THR A 67 -36.13 25.25 -58.57
CA THR A 67 -36.50 25.47 -59.99
C THR A 67 -35.37 25.14 -60.97
N TYR A 68 -34.22 24.70 -60.46
CA TYR A 68 -33.04 24.37 -61.27
C TYR A 68 -32.68 22.90 -61.16
N ALA A 69 -32.33 22.29 -62.29
CA ALA A 69 -31.81 20.93 -62.31
C ALA A 69 -30.28 20.94 -62.22
N ALA A 70 -29.73 20.11 -61.32
CA ALA A 70 -28.29 19.93 -61.19
C ALA A 70 -27.70 19.25 -62.44
N THR A 71 -26.60 19.78 -62.96
CA THR A 71 -25.84 19.10 -64.02
C THR A 71 -24.94 18.01 -63.45
N SER A 72 -24.47 17.09 -64.31
CA SER A 72 -23.42 16.12 -63.93
C SER A 72 -22.14 16.80 -63.41
N LYS A 73 -21.86 18.05 -63.82
CA LYS A 73 -20.73 18.83 -63.32
C LYS A 73 -20.93 19.23 -61.86
N ALA A 74 -22.11 19.70 -61.48
CA ALA A 74 -22.43 20.01 -60.07
C ALA A 74 -22.30 18.76 -59.18
N VAL A 75 -22.90 17.63 -59.62
CA VAL A 75 -22.82 16.36 -58.89
C VAL A 75 -21.37 15.89 -58.75
N LYS A 76 -20.56 16.00 -59.81
CA LYS A 76 -19.14 15.65 -59.75
C LYS A 76 -18.39 16.54 -58.76
N THR A 77 -18.63 17.85 -58.76
CA THR A 77 -17.98 18.77 -57.82
C THR A 77 -18.33 18.45 -56.37
N ALA A 78 -19.60 18.18 -56.06
CA ALA A 78 -20.01 17.76 -54.72
C ALA A 78 -19.38 16.41 -54.31
N TYR A 79 -19.35 15.44 -55.23
CA TYR A 79 -18.72 14.14 -55.02
C TYR A 79 -17.20 14.25 -54.75
N ASP A 80 -16.50 15.08 -55.52
CA ASP A 80 -15.07 15.34 -55.33
C ASP A 80 -14.81 15.98 -53.95
N LEU A 81 -15.64 16.96 -53.53
CA LEU A 81 -15.54 17.58 -52.20
C LEU A 81 -15.79 16.56 -51.07
N ALA A 82 -16.82 15.72 -51.19
CA ALA A 82 -17.12 14.67 -50.23
C ALA A 82 -15.97 13.66 -50.11
N ASN A 83 -15.36 13.29 -51.23
CA ASN A 83 -14.18 12.42 -51.24
C ASN A 83 -12.98 13.06 -50.53
N VAL A 84 -12.75 14.36 -50.72
CA VAL A 84 -11.69 15.09 -49.99
C VAL A 84 -11.98 15.11 -48.49
N ALA A 85 -13.22 15.39 -48.08
CA ALA A 85 -13.61 15.36 -46.68
C ALA A 85 -13.39 13.98 -46.04
N ASN A 86 -13.77 12.90 -46.74
CA ASN A 86 -13.56 11.54 -46.27
C ASN A 86 -12.06 11.20 -46.12
N ARG A 87 -11.23 11.60 -47.09
CA ARG A 87 -9.77 11.45 -46.97
C ARG A 87 -9.21 12.23 -45.79
N ASN A 88 -9.64 13.46 -45.58
CA ASN A 88 -9.20 14.28 -44.45
C ASN A 88 -9.59 13.65 -43.11
N ALA A 89 -10.80 13.09 -43.01
CA ALA A 89 -11.24 12.35 -41.83
C ALA A 89 -10.38 11.12 -41.57
N ASN A 90 -10.09 10.33 -42.60
CA ASN A 90 -9.21 9.16 -42.48
C ASN A 90 -7.79 9.57 -42.07
N ASN A 91 -7.21 10.59 -42.71
CA ASN A 91 -5.88 11.11 -42.36
C ASN A 91 -5.82 11.60 -40.90
N ALA A 92 -6.87 12.26 -40.42
CA ALA A 92 -6.96 12.70 -39.03
C ALA A 92 -7.01 11.51 -38.06
N ASN A 93 -7.79 10.49 -38.40
CA ASN A 93 -7.88 9.25 -37.62
C ASN A 93 -6.52 8.52 -37.58
N ASP A 94 -5.84 8.40 -38.72
CA ASP A 94 -4.52 7.77 -38.80
C ASP A 94 -3.48 8.53 -37.99
N ASN A 95 -3.46 9.88 -38.08
CA ASN A 95 -2.56 10.71 -37.29
C ASN A 95 -2.84 10.58 -35.78
N ALA A 96 -4.11 10.50 -35.37
CA ALA A 96 -4.46 10.28 -33.98
C ALA A 96 -4.00 8.90 -33.49
N ASN A 97 -4.23 7.84 -34.28
CA ASN A 97 -3.80 6.48 -33.96
C ASN A 97 -2.28 6.37 -33.83
N ILE A 98 -1.54 7.02 -34.73
CA ILE A 98 -0.07 7.07 -34.68
C ILE A 98 0.41 7.78 -33.40
N ARG A 99 -0.12 8.98 -33.11
CA ARG A 99 0.32 9.79 -31.96
C ARG A 99 -0.03 9.20 -30.60
N LEU A 100 -1.06 8.36 -30.52
CA LEU A 100 -1.51 7.71 -29.28
C LEU A 100 -0.95 6.28 -29.11
N SER A 101 -0.21 5.78 -30.09
CA SER A 101 0.39 4.45 -30.01
C SER A 101 1.51 4.41 -28.99
N LYS A 102 1.23 3.83 -27.81
CA LYS A 102 2.21 3.71 -26.71
C LYS A 102 3.46 2.93 -27.13
N GLU A 103 3.33 1.99 -28.06
CA GLU A 103 4.45 1.22 -28.61
C GLU A 103 5.41 2.09 -29.43
N GLN A 104 4.94 3.24 -29.94
CA GLN A 104 5.75 4.21 -30.67
C GLN A 104 6.37 5.30 -29.78
N ASN A 105 5.99 5.39 -28.49
CA ASN A 105 6.54 6.37 -27.57
C ASN A 105 8.04 6.13 -27.36
N GLY A 106 8.87 6.92 -28.06
CA GLY A 106 10.32 6.79 -28.05
C GLY A 106 10.88 5.75 -29.02
N ALA A 107 10.09 5.30 -30.02
CA ALA A 107 10.57 4.44 -31.10
C ALA A 107 11.50 5.20 -32.09
N ASP A 108 11.30 6.51 -32.22
CA ASP A 108 12.10 7.43 -33.02
C ASP A 108 13.43 7.83 -32.36
N ILE A 109 13.62 7.49 -31.08
CA ILE A 109 14.86 7.77 -30.34
C ILE A 109 15.97 6.82 -30.84
N PRO A 110 16.98 7.31 -31.58
CA PRO A 110 17.98 6.44 -32.20
C PRO A 110 18.88 5.76 -31.18
N ASP A 111 19.24 6.47 -30.09
CA ASP A 111 19.97 5.93 -28.96
C ASP A 111 19.24 6.26 -27.65
N LYS A 112 18.49 5.27 -27.14
CA LYS A 112 17.72 5.39 -25.91
C LYS A 112 18.61 5.64 -24.68
N LYS A 113 19.85 5.14 -24.67
CA LYS A 113 20.77 5.35 -23.54
C LYS A 113 21.26 6.79 -23.51
N VAL A 114 21.64 7.35 -24.67
CA VAL A 114 22.05 8.75 -24.79
C VAL A 114 20.88 9.68 -24.46
N PHE A 115 19.66 9.36 -24.90
CA PHE A 115 18.47 10.14 -24.54
C PHE A 115 18.26 10.20 -23.02
N VAL A 116 18.24 9.03 -22.35
CA VAL A 116 18.10 8.93 -20.88
C VAL A 116 19.19 9.74 -20.15
N ARG A 117 20.43 9.73 -20.67
CA ARG A 117 21.52 10.56 -20.16
C ARG A 117 21.27 12.06 -20.36
N ASN A 118 20.85 12.47 -21.55
CA ASN A 118 20.64 13.88 -21.87
C ASN A 118 19.49 14.51 -21.06
N ILE A 119 18.49 13.72 -20.68
CA ILE A 119 17.41 14.17 -19.77
C ILE A 119 17.76 14.05 -18.29
N GLY A 120 19.00 13.67 -17.95
CA GLY A 120 19.49 13.60 -16.57
C GLY A 120 19.04 12.38 -15.76
N LEU A 121 18.49 11.35 -16.42
CA LEU A 121 17.97 10.14 -15.75
C LEU A 121 18.96 8.96 -15.77
N GLU A 122 20.21 9.15 -16.20
CA GLU A 122 21.22 8.08 -16.25
C GLU A 122 21.49 7.44 -14.88
N ASN A 123 21.42 8.25 -13.81
CA ASN A 123 21.65 7.83 -12.42
C ASN A 123 20.36 7.80 -11.59
N ALA A 124 19.19 7.78 -12.23
CA ALA A 124 17.92 7.66 -11.52
C ALA A 124 17.79 6.26 -10.89
N LEU A 125 17.34 6.21 -9.64
CA LEU A 125 17.05 4.95 -8.94
C LEU A 125 15.92 4.20 -9.64
N LYS A 126 16.15 2.93 -9.96
CA LYS A 126 15.16 2.00 -10.51
C LYS A 126 14.60 1.12 -9.41
N VAL A 127 13.41 0.57 -9.65
CA VAL A 127 12.86 -0.52 -8.82
C VAL A 127 13.87 -1.67 -8.81
N GLY A 128 14.26 -2.15 -7.64
CA GLY A 128 15.34 -3.13 -7.50
C GLY A 128 16.66 -2.54 -7.00
N ASP A 129 16.94 -1.27 -7.33
CA ASP A 129 18.21 -0.67 -6.96
C ASP A 129 18.34 -0.62 -5.42
N TYR A 130 19.47 -1.13 -4.93
CA TYR A 130 19.78 -1.22 -3.50
C TYR A 130 18.70 -1.95 -2.67
N GLY A 131 17.96 -2.87 -3.30
CA GLY A 131 16.92 -3.67 -2.64
C GLY A 131 15.62 -2.91 -2.34
N VAL A 132 15.39 -1.75 -2.95
CA VAL A 132 14.17 -0.95 -2.73
C VAL A 132 13.09 -1.28 -3.77
N GLY A 133 11.85 -1.47 -3.30
CA GLY A 133 10.68 -1.73 -4.16
C GLY A 133 10.60 -3.15 -4.72
N THR A 134 11.38 -4.09 -4.18
CA THR A 134 11.42 -5.49 -4.64
C THR A 134 10.32 -6.31 -3.96
N SER A 135 9.80 -7.31 -4.66
CA SER A 135 8.89 -8.30 -4.07
C SER A 135 9.63 -9.41 -3.32
N SER A 136 10.90 -9.64 -3.66
CA SER A 136 11.77 -10.64 -3.06
C SER A 136 13.22 -10.15 -3.04
N MET A 137 13.74 -9.90 -1.85
CA MET A 137 15.14 -9.50 -1.64
C MET A 137 16.12 -10.68 -1.75
N VAL A 138 15.62 -11.92 -1.70
CA VAL A 138 16.44 -13.14 -1.87
C VAL A 138 16.89 -13.30 -3.32
N ASP A 139 16.05 -12.91 -4.27
CA ASP A 139 16.40 -13.06 -5.69
C ASP A 139 17.22 -11.86 -6.20
N GLN A 140 16.99 -10.67 -5.63
CA GLN A 140 17.52 -9.41 -6.17
C GLN A 140 18.69 -8.82 -5.37
N SER A 141 18.80 -9.12 -4.08
CA SER A 141 19.72 -8.42 -3.16
C SER A 141 20.17 -9.33 -2.01
N HIS A 142 20.60 -10.56 -2.32
CA HIS A 142 21.06 -11.51 -1.32
C HIS A 142 22.54 -11.32 -0.96
N MET A 143 22.85 -11.27 0.35
CA MET A 143 24.23 -11.27 0.83
C MET A 143 24.75 -12.70 1.02
N GLY A 144 25.85 -13.02 0.36
CA GLY A 144 26.58 -14.28 0.58
C GLY A 144 27.42 -14.28 1.86
N ASN A 145 27.90 -13.11 2.30
CA ASN A 145 28.67 -12.95 3.52
C ASN A 145 28.43 -11.56 4.14
N MET A 146 28.02 -11.51 5.41
CA MET A 146 27.76 -10.22 6.08
C MET A 146 29.04 -9.41 6.38
N GLU A 147 30.21 -10.03 6.36
CA GLU A 147 31.48 -9.36 6.67
C GLU A 147 32.21 -8.84 5.42
N GLU A 148 31.59 -8.95 4.25
CA GLU A 148 32.15 -8.49 3.00
C GLU A 148 31.92 -6.98 2.79
N PHE A 149 33.00 -6.25 2.50
CA PHE A 149 32.92 -4.81 2.26
C PHE A 149 32.34 -4.44 0.89
N GLY A 150 32.27 -5.38 -0.05
CA GLY A 150 31.84 -5.16 -1.44
C GLY A 150 30.37 -4.76 -1.61
N TYR A 151 29.51 -5.06 -0.63
CA TYR A 151 28.10 -4.63 -0.68
C TYR A 151 27.97 -3.12 -0.52
N LYS A 152 27.18 -2.50 -1.39
CA LYS A 152 26.86 -1.07 -1.31
C LYS A 152 25.94 -0.76 -0.12
N THR A 153 25.70 0.52 0.16
CA THR A 153 24.63 0.93 1.08
C THR A 153 23.28 0.54 0.48
N GLY A 154 22.41 -0.09 1.25
CA GLY A 154 21.13 -0.58 0.76
C GLY A 154 20.45 -1.58 1.68
N CYS A 155 19.35 -2.12 1.18
CA CYS A 155 18.59 -3.19 1.81
C CYS A 155 18.97 -4.52 1.16
N TYR A 156 19.23 -5.54 1.97
CA TYR A 156 19.61 -6.88 1.53
C TYR A 156 18.82 -7.97 2.26
N SER A 157 18.78 -9.16 1.68
CA SER A 157 18.35 -10.37 2.38
C SER A 157 19.55 -11.19 2.82
N TYR A 158 19.30 -12.09 3.77
CA TYR A 158 20.21 -13.17 4.09
C TYR A 158 19.42 -14.44 4.41
N THR A 159 20.07 -15.58 4.23
CA THR A 159 19.47 -16.90 4.42
C THR A 159 20.41 -17.77 5.24
N SER A 160 20.02 -19.02 5.50
CA SER A 160 20.82 -19.98 6.25
C SER A 160 22.15 -20.33 5.57
N SER A 161 22.32 -20.02 4.28
CA SER A 161 23.60 -20.16 3.56
C SER A 161 24.51 -18.94 3.67
N THR A 162 24.02 -17.81 4.19
CA THR A 162 24.85 -16.61 4.36
C THR A 162 25.90 -16.83 5.46
N SER A 163 27.17 -16.53 5.13
CA SER A 163 28.29 -16.58 6.08
C SER A 163 28.28 -15.39 7.04
N ASN A 164 28.77 -15.62 8.27
CA ASN A 164 28.87 -14.63 9.35
C ASN A 164 27.55 -13.94 9.71
N ARG A 165 26.43 -14.62 9.43
CA ARG A 165 25.09 -14.14 9.70
C ARG A 165 24.75 -14.13 11.19
N LEU A 166 23.83 -13.25 11.58
CA LEU A 166 23.19 -13.26 12.89
C LEU A 166 21.72 -13.67 12.74
N GLY A 167 21.36 -14.87 13.18
CA GLY A 167 20.06 -15.50 12.91
C GLY A 167 20.07 -16.35 11.62
N ASP A 168 18.95 -16.96 11.27
CA ASP A 168 18.91 -17.91 10.13
C ASP A 168 18.41 -17.29 8.84
N PHE A 169 17.37 -16.47 8.89
CA PHE A 169 16.82 -15.80 7.72
C PHE A 169 16.38 -14.40 8.11
N GLY A 170 16.47 -13.45 7.19
CA GLY A 170 15.94 -12.12 7.43
C GLY A 170 16.39 -11.08 6.42
N SER A 171 16.31 -9.83 6.85
CA SER A 171 16.72 -8.68 6.07
C SER A 171 17.78 -7.86 6.79
N VAL A 172 18.55 -7.11 6.02
CA VAL A 172 19.66 -6.27 6.48
C VAL A 172 19.52 -4.90 5.85
N ILE A 173 19.66 -3.85 6.66
CA ILE A 173 19.90 -2.50 6.14
C ILE A 173 21.38 -2.21 6.38
N LYS A 174 22.17 -2.14 5.31
CA LYS A 174 23.59 -1.82 5.36
C LYS A 174 23.81 -0.35 5.02
N THR A 175 24.63 0.30 5.83
CA THR A 175 25.13 1.66 5.61
C THR A 175 26.66 1.68 5.72
N CYS A 176 27.27 2.65 5.06
CA CYS A 176 28.72 2.75 4.95
C CYS A 176 29.11 4.22 5.04
N TYR A 177 30.02 4.55 5.96
CA TYR A 177 30.62 5.88 6.05
C TYR A 177 31.76 6.04 5.04
N ASN A 178 32.62 5.02 4.93
CA ASN A 178 33.69 4.92 3.94
C ASN A 178 34.10 3.44 3.74
N SER A 179 35.03 3.16 2.83
CA SER A 179 35.45 1.79 2.47
C SER A 179 35.89 0.91 3.65
N GLY A 180 36.33 1.48 4.77
CA GLY A 180 36.72 0.75 5.97
C GLY A 180 35.73 0.81 7.14
N ASN A 181 34.64 1.56 7.05
CA ASN A 181 33.70 1.78 8.16
C ASN A 181 32.26 1.48 7.72
N HIS A 182 31.74 0.36 8.22
CA HIS A 182 30.46 -0.20 7.80
C HIS A 182 29.58 -0.47 9.02
N GLN A 183 28.27 -0.31 8.85
CA GLN A 183 27.30 -0.65 9.87
C GLN A 183 26.08 -1.28 9.21
N MET A 184 25.49 -2.26 9.86
CA MET A 184 24.26 -2.86 9.40
C MET A 184 23.29 -3.13 10.55
N ILE A 185 22.01 -2.90 10.27
CA ILE A 185 20.90 -3.34 11.11
C ILE A 185 20.40 -4.65 10.53
N ILE A 186 20.37 -5.70 11.34
CA ILE A 186 19.97 -7.04 10.94
C ILE A 186 18.64 -7.33 11.63
N MET A 187 17.64 -7.68 10.81
CA MET A 187 16.28 -7.97 11.20
C MET A 187 15.97 -9.44 10.86
N PRO A 188 16.20 -10.36 11.80
CA PRO A 188 15.87 -11.76 11.60
C PRO A 188 14.35 -11.95 11.48
N ASN A 189 13.94 -12.73 10.49
CA ASN A 189 12.56 -13.18 10.30
C ASN A 189 12.34 -14.59 10.87
N TYR A 190 13.40 -15.39 11.00
CA TYR A 190 13.33 -16.76 11.49
C TYR A 190 14.58 -17.13 12.33
N GLY A 191 14.38 -17.97 13.34
CA GLY A 191 15.43 -18.49 14.24
C GLY A 191 15.67 -17.69 15.51
N ARG A 192 15.75 -16.35 15.44
CA ARG A 192 15.97 -15.48 16.62
C ARG A 192 14.99 -14.30 16.63
N THR A 193 14.48 -13.94 17.80
CA THR A 193 13.51 -12.86 18.01
C THR A 193 14.13 -11.49 18.29
N ILE A 194 15.44 -11.35 18.11
CA ILE A 194 16.18 -10.15 18.51
C ILE A 194 16.85 -9.51 17.30
N MET A 195 16.74 -8.18 17.18
CA MET A 195 17.41 -7.39 16.15
C MET A 195 18.89 -7.19 16.53
N TYR A 196 19.77 -7.06 15.54
CA TYR A 196 21.20 -6.83 15.78
C TYR A 196 21.69 -5.59 15.05
N VAL A 197 22.73 -4.96 15.60
CA VAL A 197 23.60 -4.04 14.87
C VAL A 197 24.96 -4.71 14.73
N LYS A 198 25.42 -4.90 13.51
CA LYS A 198 26.78 -5.38 13.23
C LYS A 198 27.60 -4.23 12.66
N ARG A 199 28.77 -3.96 13.23
CA ARG A 199 29.60 -2.79 12.93
C ARG A 199 31.04 -3.20 12.68
N HIS A 200 31.68 -2.52 11.74
CA HIS A 200 33.12 -2.59 11.52
C HIS A 200 33.70 -1.18 11.51
N VAL A 201 34.78 -1.00 12.26
CA VAL A 201 35.56 0.24 12.33
C VAL A 201 36.97 -0.08 11.85
N GLY A 202 37.48 0.71 10.90
CA GLY A 202 38.69 0.41 10.12
C GLY A 202 39.85 -0.20 10.93
N GLY A 203 40.26 -1.41 10.57
CA GLY A 203 41.36 -2.14 11.20
C GLY A 203 40.96 -3.05 12.38
N ASN A 204 39.72 -2.95 12.87
CA ASN A 204 39.20 -3.80 13.93
C ASN A 204 38.38 -4.98 13.38
N ALA A 205 38.14 -5.99 14.22
CA ALA A 205 37.20 -7.05 13.90
C ALA A 205 35.76 -6.54 13.81
N TRP A 206 34.89 -7.32 13.18
CA TRP A 206 33.45 -7.05 13.19
C TRP A 206 32.88 -7.25 14.60
N GLU A 207 32.12 -6.25 15.06
CA GLU A 207 31.45 -6.25 16.36
C GLU A 207 29.95 -6.44 16.17
N ASN A 208 29.33 -7.20 17.08
CA ASN A 208 27.90 -7.46 17.06
C ASN A 208 27.27 -6.90 18.34
N TYR A 209 26.24 -6.09 18.17
CA TYR A 209 25.45 -5.52 19.26
C TYR A 209 24.02 -6.01 19.16
N THR A 210 23.46 -6.45 20.28
CA THR A 210 22.07 -6.85 20.38
C THR A 210 21.21 -5.61 20.55
N VAL A 211 20.22 -5.42 19.67
CA VAL A 211 19.20 -4.38 19.80
C VAL A 211 18.05 -4.96 20.61
N MET A 212 17.95 -4.54 21.86
CA MET A 212 16.92 -5.01 22.79
C MET A 212 15.60 -4.30 22.50
N THR A 213 14.57 -5.04 22.12
CA THR A 213 13.20 -4.52 21.97
C THR A 213 12.39 -4.87 23.24
N SER A 214 11.61 -3.91 23.73
CA SER A 214 11.03 -3.96 25.08
C SER A 214 9.72 -4.75 25.13
N ASN A 215 9.82 -6.03 25.52
CA ASN A 215 8.76 -6.77 26.22
C ASN A 215 9.29 -7.87 27.16
N MET A 216 10.60 -8.18 27.14
CA MET A 216 11.25 -9.20 27.98
C MET A 216 12.20 -8.65 29.05
N TRP A 217 12.32 -7.32 29.16
CA TRP A 217 13.35 -6.67 29.99
C TRP A 217 12.76 -5.45 30.69
N THR A 218 12.95 -5.37 32.01
CA THR A 218 12.69 -4.15 32.79
C THR A 218 14.03 -3.46 33.09
N VAL A 219 14.03 -2.13 33.01
CA VAL A 219 15.17 -1.29 33.40
C VAL A 219 14.98 -0.96 34.88
N ASP A 220 15.99 -1.25 35.71
CA ASP A 220 15.97 -0.82 37.11
C ASP A 220 16.27 0.68 37.25
N ASP A 221 16.07 1.23 38.46
CA ASP A 221 16.33 2.64 38.77
C ASP A 221 17.81 3.06 38.56
N SER A 222 18.71 2.10 38.36
CA SER A 222 20.14 2.30 38.07
C SER A 222 20.50 2.12 36.59
N GLY A 223 19.52 1.83 35.72
CA GLY A 223 19.73 1.68 34.28
C GLY A 223 20.19 0.29 33.82
N TYR A 224 20.19 -0.72 34.70
CA TYR A 224 20.54 -2.09 34.33
C TYR A 224 19.31 -2.89 33.89
N TYR A 225 19.47 -3.70 32.84
CA TYR A 225 18.42 -4.58 32.33
C TYR A 225 18.40 -5.89 33.13
N LYS A 226 17.25 -6.24 33.72
CA LYS A 226 17.06 -7.50 34.44
C LYS A 226 16.33 -8.52 33.55
N THR A 227 16.93 -9.71 33.38
CA THR A 227 16.23 -10.93 32.91
C THR A 227 15.41 -11.51 34.05
N ALA A 228 14.21 -12.06 33.76
CA ALA A 228 13.51 -13.16 34.45
C ALA A 228 12.09 -12.85 35.00
N PRO A 229 11.24 -13.90 35.16
CA PRO A 229 9.94 -13.83 35.83
C PRO A 229 10.14 -13.35 37.26
N SER A 230 9.61 -12.16 37.56
CA SER A 230 9.85 -11.49 38.83
C SER A 230 8.53 -11.04 39.44
N VAL A 231 8.31 -11.46 40.68
CA VAL A 231 7.24 -10.96 41.54
C VAL A 231 7.85 -9.91 42.46
N VAL A 232 7.40 -8.66 42.33
CA VAL A 232 7.87 -7.55 43.15
C VAL A 232 6.82 -7.26 44.22
N ILE A 233 7.24 -7.37 45.49
CA ILE A 233 6.40 -7.09 46.66
C ILE A 233 6.83 -5.72 47.21
N PRO A 234 6.04 -4.64 47.00
CA PRO A 234 6.33 -3.35 47.60
C PRO A 234 6.02 -3.36 49.10
N GLY A 235 6.82 -2.61 49.86
CA GLY A 235 6.55 -2.24 51.23
C GLY A 235 5.57 -1.07 51.33
N GLY A 236 4.83 -1.00 52.43
CA GLY A 236 3.72 -0.09 52.58
C GLY A 236 2.58 -0.68 53.40
N SER A 237 1.65 0.18 53.82
CA SER A 237 0.39 -0.15 54.51
C SER A 237 -0.59 -1.02 53.72
N GLY A 238 -0.15 -1.61 52.59
CA GLY A 238 -0.93 -2.46 51.71
C GLY A 238 -0.64 -3.96 51.84
N GLY A 239 0.19 -4.40 52.79
CA GLY A 239 0.36 -5.82 53.15
C GLY A 239 0.35 -6.75 51.93
N GLY A 240 1.33 -6.63 51.03
CA GLY A 240 1.47 -7.53 49.88
C GLY A 240 0.37 -7.48 48.80
N SER A 241 -0.73 -6.75 48.97
CA SER A 241 -1.85 -6.71 48.01
C SER A 241 -1.59 -5.86 46.77
N ASN A 242 -0.48 -5.14 46.74
CA ASN A 242 -0.09 -4.22 45.66
C ASN A 242 1.15 -4.74 44.90
N PHE A 243 1.32 -6.06 44.83
CA PHE A 243 2.43 -6.70 44.12
C PHE A 243 2.35 -6.45 42.61
N THR A 244 3.50 -6.50 41.93
CA THR A 244 3.56 -6.47 40.48
C THR A 244 4.26 -7.71 39.94
N THR A 245 3.78 -8.19 38.80
CA THR A 245 4.36 -9.32 38.05
C THR A 245 4.77 -8.83 36.68
N ASN A 246 5.81 -9.43 36.10
CA ASN A 246 6.07 -9.27 34.66
C ASN A 246 5.21 -10.27 33.85
N ASN A 247 5.26 -10.18 32.52
CA ASN A 247 4.47 -11.05 31.63
C ASN A 247 4.75 -12.54 31.82
N GLU A 248 6.00 -12.92 32.12
CA GLU A 248 6.36 -14.32 32.34
C GLU A 248 5.76 -14.87 33.63
N SER A 249 5.58 -14.04 34.67
CA SER A 249 4.93 -14.39 35.94
C SER A 249 3.41 -14.08 35.96
N GLU A 250 2.78 -13.90 34.80
CA GLU A 250 1.34 -13.64 34.73
C GLU A 250 0.55 -14.81 35.33
N GLY A 251 -0.24 -14.50 36.37
CA GLY A 251 -0.99 -15.49 37.15
C GLY A 251 -0.39 -15.83 38.53
N ALA A 252 0.86 -15.44 38.80
CA ALA A 252 1.41 -15.48 40.15
C ALA A 252 0.65 -14.49 41.05
N THR A 253 0.37 -14.87 42.29
CA THR A 253 -0.33 -14.02 43.26
C THR A 253 0.43 -13.95 44.58
N VAL A 254 0.33 -12.81 45.27
CA VAL A 254 0.92 -12.63 46.60
C VAL A 254 -0.17 -12.38 47.62
N GLU A 255 -0.13 -13.13 48.71
CA GLU A 255 -1.01 -12.96 49.86
C GLU A 255 -0.18 -12.63 51.10
N HIS A 256 -0.57 -11.60 51.84
CA HIS A 256 0.03 -11.28 53.13
C HIS A 256 -0.74 -11.99 54.23
N LEU A 257 -0.04 -12.87 54.95
CA LEU A 257 -0.65 -13.71 55.98
C LEU A 257 -0.63 -13.02 57.33
N SER A 258 0.48 -12.35 57.63
CA SER A 258 0.73 -11.64 58.89
C SER A 258 1.91 -10.70 58.70
N GLU A 259 2.16 -9.86 59.70
CA GLU A 259 3.36 -9.01 59.73
C GLU A 259 4.63 -9.81 59.41
N GLY A 260 5.35 -9.34 58.39
CA GLY A 260 6.58 -9.94 57.89
C GLY A 260 6.41 -11.28 57.17
N ILE A 261 5.20 -11.75 56.87
CA ILE A 261 4.98 -13.05 56.21
C ILE A 261 4.12 -12.90 54.95
N TYR A 262 4.72 -13.27 53.81
CA TYR A 262 4.11 -13.19 52.49
C TYR A 262 4.10 -14.59 51.85
N LEU A 263 3.01 -14.94 51.16
CA LEU A 263 2.85 -16.21 50.47
C LEU A 263 2.65 -15.95 48.97
N ILE A 264 3.61 -16.43 48.17
CA ILE A 264 3.57 -16.34 46.71
C ILE A 264 2.98 -17.64 46.18
N LYS A 265 1.82 -17.56 45.52
CA LYS A 265 1.05 -18.69 44.98
C LYS A 265 1.11 -18.74 43.45
N ASN A 266 0.70 -19.89 42.90
CA ASN A 266 0.70 -20.20 41.46
C ASN A 266 2.10 -20.17 40.84
N VAL A 267 3.10 -20.62 41.60
CA VAL A 267 4.51 -20.71 41.20
C VAL A 267 5.03 -22.11 41.52
N GLN A 268 6.10 -22.53 40.85
CA GLN A 268 6.76 -23.83 41.01
C GLN A 268 8.12 -23.68 41.72
N GLY A 269 8.17 -22.81 42.73
CA GLY A 269 9.39 -22.48 43.48
C GLY A 269 10.26 -21.40 42.82
N PHE A 270 11.53 -21.34 43.22
CA PHE A 270 12.48 -20.37 42.67
C PHE A 270 12.93 -20.76 41.26
N ASN A 271 13.33 -19.74 40.48
CA ASN A 271 13.91 -19.93 39.17
C ASN A 271 15.16 -20.84 39.21
N ALA A 272 15.49 -21.48 38.08
CA ALA A 272 16.63 -22.38 37.84
C ALA A 272 18.02 -21.88 38.32
N ALA A 273 18.18 -20.60 38.66
CA ALA A 273 19.36 -20.06 39.33
C ALA A 273 19.51 -20.48 40.81
N GLY A 274 18.50 -21.16 41.39
CA GLY A 274 18.47 -21.53 42.80
C GLY A 274 18.16 -20.35 43.73
N VAL A 275 18.15 -20.58 45.04
CA VAL A 275 17.82 -19.56 46.06
C VAL A 275 18.83 -18.39 46.06
N SER A 276 20.11 -18.70 45.85
CA SER A 276 21.21 -17.72 45.88
C SER A 276 21.17 -16.83 44.64
N GLY A 277 20.47 -15.69 44.76
CA GLY A 277 20.32 -14.69 43.69
C GLY A 277 18.90 -14.53 43.19
N SER A 278 17.94 -15.25 43.78
CA SER A 278 16.52 -15.15 43.43
C SER A 278 15.73 -14.22 44.34
N ILE A 279 16.32 -13.69 45.40
CA ILE A 279 15.68 -12.74 46.32
C ILE A 279 16.54 -11.47 46.41
N GLU A 280 15.96 -10.33 46.03
CA GLU A 280 16.55 -9.01 46.18
C GLU A 280 15.95 -8.31 47.38
N THR A 281 16.78 -8.02 48.38
CA THR A 281 16.35 -7.35 49.62
C THR A 281 16.57 -5.84 49.55
N PRO A 282 15.70 -5.04 50.18
CA PRO A 282 15.82 -3.59 50.15
C PRO A 282 17.06 -3.14 50.92
N ARG A 283 17.78 -2.17 50.33
CA ARG A 283 19.02 -1.62 50.88
C ARG A 283 18.86 -0.14 51.21
N CYS A 284 19.66 0.33 52.16
CA CYS A 284 19.78 1.74 52.47
C CYS A 284 20.77 2.45 51.52
N GLN A 285 20.88 3.77 51.63
CA GLN A 285 21.81 4.59 50.84
C GLN A 285 23.30 4.21 50.98
N ASN A 286 23.66 3.43 52.01
CA ASN A 286 25.01 2.95 52.28
C ASN A 286 25.21 1.48 51.86
N ASP A 287 24.35 0.93 51.00
CA ASP A 287 24.37 -0.47 50.54
C ASP A 287 24.20 -1.52 51.67
N LEU A 288 23.59 -1.12 52.80
CA LEU A 288 23.30 -2.03 53.91
C LEU A 288 21.87 -2.59 53.76
N PRO A 289 21.66 -3.92 53.83
CA PRO A 289 20.33 -4.52 53.77
C PRO A 289 19.47 -4.10 54.97
N LEU A 290 18.22 -3.73 54.73
CA LEU A 290 17.30 -3.24 55.76
C LEU A 290 16.54 -4.36 56.50
N ILE A 291 16.48 -5.55 55.90
CA ILE A 291 15.77 -6.71 56.43
C ILE A 291 16.58 -7.99 56.21
N TRP A 292 16.37 -8.98 57.07
CA TRP A 292 16.66 -10.37 56.80
C TRP A 292 15.51 -11.01 56.05
N VAL A 293 15.81 -11.98 55.20
CA VAL A 293 14.78 -12.75 54.50
C VAL A 293 15.05 -14.22 54.70
N ASN A 294 14.04 -14.93 55.18
CA ASN A 294 13.97 -16.38 55.20
C ASN A 294 12.85 -16.85 54.26
N HIS A 295 12.92 -18.09 53.80
CA HIS A 295 11.92 -18.64 52.90
C HIS A 295 11.69 -20.13 53.15
N GLU A 296 10.50 -20.59 52.79
CA GLU A 296 10.12 -21.99 52.80
C GLU A 296 9.34 -22.26 51.52
N VAL A 297 9.77 -23.26 50.73
CA VAL A 297 9.05 -23.69 49.53
C VAL A 297 8.09 -24.80 49.96
N LEU A 298 6.80 -24.56 49.78
CA LEU A 298 5.74 -25.50 50.12
C LEU A 298 5.66 -26.63 49.07
N PRO A 299 5.07 -27.80 49.39
CA PRO A 299 4.98 -28.94 48.47
C PRO A 299 4.20 -28.67 47.18
N ASP A 300 3.34 -27.64 47.18
CA ASP A 300 2.57 -27.17 46.02
C ASP A 300 3.40 -26.24 45.10
N GLY A 301 4.64 -25.93 45.47
CA GLY A 301 5.52 -24.99 44.78
C GLY A 301 5.41 -23.54 45.25
N SER A 302 4.43 -23.21 46.10
CA SER A 302 4.25 -21.87 46.65
C SER A 302 5.44 -21.48 47.54
N ILE A 303 5.80 -20.19 47.54
CA ILE A 303 6.95 -19.69 48.32
C ILE A 303 6.41 -18.88 49.49
N LYS A 304 6.67 -19.35 50.71
CA LYS A 304 6.44 -18.60 51.93
C LYS A 304 7.70 -17.79 52.25
N LEU A 305 7.57 -16.47 52.20
CA LEU A 305 8.63 -15.51 52.44
C LEU A 305 8.43 -14.88 53.83
N MET A 306 9.48 -14.88 54.65
CA MET A 306 9.48 -14.26 55.97
C MET A 306 10.55 -13.17 56.03
N THR A 307 10.15 -11.95 56.39
CA THR A 307 11.02 -10.78 56.48
C THR A 307 11.20 -10.40 57.94
N TYR A 308 12.46 -10.19 58.35
CA TYR A 308 12.80 -9.82 59.72
C TYR A 308 13.59 -8.52 59.76
N HIS A 309 13.46 -7.76 60.84
CA HIS A 309 14.20 -6.52 61.05
C HIS A 309 15.69 -6.82 61.15
N ARG A 310 16.51 -6.01 60.49
CA ARG A 310 17.97 -6.15 60.50
C ARG A 310 18.63 -4.88 61.03
N GLU A 311 19.27 -5.01 62.18
CA GLU A 311 20.09 -3.93 62.74
C GLU A 311 21.57 -4.11 62.36
N HIS A 312 22.28 -2.99 62.18
CA HIS A 312 23.72 -2.99 61.93
C HIS A 312 24.43 -2.35 63.12
N THR A 313 24.96 -3.15 64.04
CA THR A 313 25.60 -2.65 65.27
C THR A 313 26.96 -1.98 65.03
N ASN A 314 27.68 -2.39 63.97
CA ASN A 314 29.04 -1.95 63.66
C ASN A 314 29.12 -0.67 62.81
N VAL A 315 28.01 0.04 62.61
CA VAL A 315 27.96 1.26 61.78
C VAL A 315 27.53 2.49 62.62
N PRO A 316 27.76 3.72 62.13
CA PRO A 316 27.35 4.94 62.83
C PRO A 316 25.83 4.95 63.13
N ALA A 317 25.43 5.61 64.22
CA ALA A 317 24.04 5.60 64.72
C ALA A 317 22.96 5.85 63.65
N PHE A 318 23.22 6.75 62.70
CA PHE A 318 22.29 7.08 61.62
C PHE A 318 22.11 5.96 60.58
N ALA A 319 23.05 5.01 60.48
CA ALA A 319 23.06 3.90 59.54
C ALA A 319 22.70 2.54 60.17
N ARG A 320 22.46 2.50 61.49
CA ARG A 320 22.21 1.26 62.25
C ARG A 320 20.87 0.60 61.94
N ASN A 321 19.98 1.31 61.25
CA ASN A 321 18.62 0.86 60.93
C ASN A 321 17.80 0.51 62.19
N ILE A 322 17.96 1.26 63.29
CA ILE A 322 17.17 1.04 64.51
C ILE A 322 15.75 1.55 64.28
N ARG A 323 14.74 0.73 64.58
CA ARG A 323 13.31 1.10 64.48
C ARG A 323 12.63 0.96 65.84
N GLU A 324 11.82 1.96 66.20
CA GLU A 324 11.08 1.92 67.46
C GLU A 324 10.07 0.76 67.45
N GLY A 325 10.15 -0.12 68.46
CA GLY A 325 9.26 -1.27 68.62
C GLY A 325 9.72 -2.58 67.99
N TYR A 326 10.91 -2.62 67.36
CA TYR A 326 11.48 -3.84 66.77
C TYR A 326 12.91 -4.04 67.24
N ALA A 327 13.28 -5.27 67.58
CA ALA A 327 14.65 -5.72 67.78
C ALA A 327 15.17 -6.44 66.53
N ASP A 328 16.50 -6.56 66.41
CA ASP A 328 17.13 -7.40 65.38
C ASP A 328 16.57 -8.83 65.40
N GLY A 329 16.07 -9.29 64.26
CA GLY A 329 15.44 -10.60 64.10
C GLY A 329 13.94 -10.66 64.38
N ASP A 330 13.29 -9.56 64.75
CA ASP A 330 11.81 -9.53 64.87
C ASP A 330 11.14 -9.53 63.49
N LEU A 331 9.97 -10.17 63.37
CA LEU A 331 9.19 -10.13 62.14
C LEU A 331 8.77 -8.69 61.84
N ILE A 332 8.98 -8.26 60.60
CA ILE A 332 8.62 -6.91 60.17
C ILE A 332 8.22 -6.89 58.72
N ASP A 333 7.21 -6.09 58.38
CA ASP A 333 6.84 -5.82 57.00
C ASP A 333 7.93 -5.04 56.24
N ILE A 334 7.91 -5.19 54.91
CA ILE A 334 8.83 -4.49 54.02
C ILE A 334 8.64 -2.98 54.22
N PRO A 335 9.72 -2.20 54.49
CA PRO A 335 9.61 -0.77 54.76
C PRO A 335 8.95 0.01 53.62
N ASP A 336 8.19 1.06 53.97
CA ASP A 336 7.54 1.95 53.00
C ASP A 336 8.53 2.54 51.98
N GLY A 337 8.14 2.55 50.71
CA GLY A 337 8.99 3.05 49.62
C GLY A 337 10.20 2.15 49.32
N ARG A 338 10.15 0.89 49.74
CA ARG A 338 11.10 -0.17 49.38
C ARG A 338 10.34 -1.37 48.82
N PHE A 339 11.05 -2.34 48.25
CA PHE A 339 10.45 -3.55 47.73
C PHE A 339 11.37 -4.76 47.93
N VAL A 340 10.79 -5.95 47.88
CA VAL A 340 11.50 -7.21 47.73
C VAL A 340 11.14 -7.79 46.36
N SER A 341 12.15 -8.16 45.56
CA SER A 341 11.92 -8.83 44.27
C SER A 341 12.27 -10.31 44.40
N VAL A 342 11.33 -11.17 44.04
CA VAL A 342 11.49 -12.63 44.06
C VAL A 342 11.41 -13.18 42.64
N ARG A 343 12.44 -13.91 42.22
CA ARG A 343 12.47 -14.61 40.94
C ARG A 343 11.84 -15.99 41.08
N VAL A 344 10.79 -16.22 40.31
CA VAL A 344 9.96 -17.42 40.43
C VAL A 344 10.06 -18.29 39.18
N GLN A 345 9.85 -19.59 39.35
CA GLN A 345 9.60 -20.53 38.27
C GLN A 345 8.09 -20.64 38.08
N MET A 346 7.60 -20.50 36.85
CA MET A 346 6.19 -20.68 36.54
C MET A 346 5.91 -22.12 36.10
N PRO A 347 4.76 -22.71 36.48
CA PRO A 347 4.40 -24.05 36.05
C PRO A 347 4.08 -24.09 34.54
N GLU A 348 4.21 -25.27 33.93
CA GLU A 348 4.02 -25.47 32.47
C GLU A 348 2.60 -25.11 31.99
N ASP A 349 1.61 -25.21 32.88
CA ASP A 349 0.22 -24.85 32.61
C ASP A 349 -0.08 -23.36 32.85
N SER A 350 0.91 -22.53 33.17
CA SER A 350 0.72 -21.09 33.31
C SER A 350 0.22 -20.46 32.00
N ILE A 351 -0.55 -19.38 32.12
CA ILE A 351 -1.15 -18.65 30.99
C ILE A 351 -0.09 -18.32 29.94
N TRP A 352 1.08 -17.87 30.39
CA TRP A 352 2.21 -17.54 29.53
C TRP A 352 2.78 -18.77 28.80
N ASN A 353 3.04 -19.88 29.51
CA ASN A 353 3.57 -21.11 28.89
C ASN A 353 2.58 -21.72 27.89
N GLN A 354 1.28 -21.70 28.19
CA GLN A 354 0.23 -22.14 27.26
C GLN A 354 0.17 -21.27 26.00
N GLN A 355 0.32 -19.95 26.14
CA GLN A 355 0.40 -19.05 24.99
C GLN A 355 1.64 -19.35 24.13
N GLN A 356 2.80 -19.58 24.76
CA GLN A 356 4.02 -19.95 24.03
C GLN A 356 3.87 -21.29 23.31
N GLN A 357 3.24 -22.28 23.93
CA GLN A 357 3.00 -23.59 23.34
C GLN A 357 2.00 -23.51 22.17
N LYS A 358 0.91 -22.76 22.32
CA LYS A 358 -0.07 -22.53 21.25
C LYS A 358 0.55 -21.76 20.06
N LEU A 359 1.42 -20.80 20.33
CA LEU A 359 2.24 -20.12 19.32
C LEU A 359 3.27 -21.05 18.68
N ALA A 360 3.71 -22.10 19.36
CA ALA A 360 4.59 -23.13 18.80
C ALA A 360 3.83 -24.17 17.96
N GLU A 361 2.57 -24.49 18.31
CA GLU A 361 1.69 -25.43 17.58
C GLU A 361 1.01 -24.79 16.35
N LEU A 362 0.92 -23.46 16.31
CA LEU A 362 0.48 -22.69 15.14
C LEU A 362 1.59 -22.45 14.10
N LYS A 363 2.81 -22.92 14.39
CA LYS A 363 3.94 -23.01 13.44
C LYS A 363 3.93 -24.36 12.75
#